data_AF-A0A517NU80-F1
#
_entry.id   AF-A0A517NU80-F1
#
_cell.length_a   1.000
_cell.length_b   1.000
_cell.length_c   1.000
_cell.angle_alpha   90.00
_cell.angle_beta   90.00
_cell.angle_gamma   90.00
#
_symmetry.space_group_name_H-M   'P 1'
#
loop_
_entity.id
_entity.type
_entity.pdbx_description
1 polymer ?
#
loop_
_entity_poly.entity_id
_entity_poly.type
_entity_poly.pdbx_seq_one_letter_code
_entity_poly.pdbx_strand_id
1 'polypeptide(L)'
;MFSMYIFVILRSSVFTNFEPHKLSEGNVPLKALYDDKTVIAPLLCDQEWDTLRRDLRDHTLTLRLPCCGAECFARESKLGTRHFYHARGAECSSPRETLEHLLAKERIILGGHDAGFQVEAEAIGEGWRADVLARKGKVEIAFEVQWSSQTLDETHSRQERYKKDGIRCAWLFRRLPKNSRPARDLPMFKIDFKDRADPIVEGQPLRKFAKDLLSGRYKFCERTLVASEQELIIQILPTVCWKCKQNCHVFRVVNQAMGLLSTHQEPIAYLDDGFDEGVDFCKEAVRFIRELRSQKSDIQFFFGEVKNRYSRTKRRSYLSQGCPFCDALFGDHYLHHDGDLLSTEPILEHKLVVAVLKRPIVEKAHWCFSETMQFCC
;
A
#
# COMPACT_ATOMS: atom_id res chain seq x y z
N MET A 1 -1.98 -0.15 -39.71
CA MET A 1 -2.80 -1.09 -40.48
C MET A 1 -3.15 -2.32 -39.61
N PHE A 2 -3.79 -2.07 -38.45
CA PHE A 2 -4.22 -3.10 -37.48
C PHE A 2 -5.55 -2.71 -36.79
N SER A 3 -6.16 -1.59 -37.19
CA SER A 3 -7.33 -0.97 -36.53
C SER A 3 -8.62 -1.11 -37.35
N MET A 4 -8.65 -1.94 -38.40
CA MET A 4 -9.70 -1.86 -39.42
C MET A 4 -10.26 -3.21 -39.91
N TYR A 5 -10.14 -4.28 -39.12
CA TYR A 5 -10.59 -5.62 -39.52
C TYR A 5 -11.58 -6.31 -38.57
N ILE A 6 -12.26 -5.56 -37.71
CA ILE A 6 -13.46 -6.05 -37.01
C ILE A 6 -14.60 -5.04 -37.24
N PHE A 7 -15.12 -4.96 -38.46
CA PHE A 7 -16.39 -4.28 -38.74
C PHE A 7 -16.92 -4.71 -40.11
N VAL A 8 -17.75 -5.76 -40.16
CA VAL A 8 -18.97 -5.94 -40.98
C VAL A 8 -19.65 -7.17 -40.34
N ILE A 9 -20.87 -7.15 -39.79
CA ILE A 9 -22.13 -7.49 -40.49
C ILE A 9 -23.35 -7.19 -39.58
N LEU A 10 -24.27 -6.38 -40.13
CA LEU A 10 -25.74 -6.27 -40.05
C LEU A 10 -26.58 -6.35 -38.75
N ARG A 11 -27.49 -5.38 -38.70
CA ARG A 11 -28.62 -5.12 -37.78
C ARG A 11 -29.57 -6.31 -37.61
N SER A 12 -30.05 -6.51 -36.39
CA SER A 12 -31.48 -6.45 -36.01
C SER A 12 -31.64 -6.57 -34.50
N SER A 13 -32.49 -5.72 -33.95
CA SER A 13 -32.73 -5.50 -32.52
C SER A 13 -33.81 -6.43 -31.96
N VAL A 14 -33.50 -7.16 -30.88
CA VAL A 14 -34.47 -7.53 -29.82
C VAL A 14 -33.72 -7.58 -28.48
N PHE A 15 -34.15 -6.77 -27.52
CA PHE A 15 -33.70 -6.85 -26.13
C PHE A 15 -34.47 -7.96 -25.41
N THR A 16 -33.78 -8.89 -24.77
CA THR A 16 -34.36 -9.71 -23.69
C THR A 16 -33.40 -9.75 -22.50
N ASN A 17 -33.97 -9.46 -21.33
CA ASN A 17 -33.31 -9.49 -20.02
C ASN A 17 -32.83 -10.91 -19.70
N PHE A 18 -31.64 -11.04 -19.08
CA PHE A 18 -31.11 -12.32 -18.63
C PHE A 18 -30.92 -12.36 -17.11
N GLU A 19 -31.50 -13.40 -16.51
CA GLU A 19 -31.35 -13.83 -15.12
C GLU A 19 -29.99 -14.49 -14.85
N PRO A 20 -29.52 -14.53 -13.59
CA PRO A 20 -28.20 -15.05 -13.24
C PRO A 20 -28.20 -16.59 -13.18
N HIS A 21 -27.62 -17.24 -14.19
CA HIS A 21 -27.47 -18.70 -14.23
C HIS A 21 -26.12 -19.19 -13.66
N LYS A 22 -26.18 -20.37 -13.01
CA LYS A 22 -25.10 -21.06 -12.27
C LYS A 22 -23.77 -21.10 -13.03
N LEU A 23 -22.71 -20.68 -12.32
CA LEU A 23 -21.32 -20.60 -12.77
C LEU A 23 -20.71 -21.98 -13.05
N SER A 24 -20.08 -22.15 -14.20
CA SER A 24 -19.16 -23.26 -14.49
C SER A 24 -17.91 -23.17 -13.60
N GLU A 25 -17.37 -24.31 -13.18
CA GLU A 25 -16.31 -24.46 -12.16
C GLU A 25 -14.88 -24.17 -12.67
N GLY A 26 -14.71 -23.44 -13.78
CA GLY A 26 -13.41 -23.17 -14.40
C GLY A 26 -12.77 -21.82 -14.06
N ASN A 27 -11.51 -21.64 -14.46
CA ASN A 27 -10.80 -20.35 -14.42
C ASN A 27 -11.59 -19.23 -15.15
N VAL A 28 -11.35 -17.98 -14.75
CA VAL A 28 -12.05 -16.77 -15.23
C VAL A 28 -11.02 -15.74 -15.75
N PRO A 29 -10.32 -16.03 -16.86
CA PRO A 29 -9.16 -15.25 -17.27
C PRO A 29 -9.52 -13.89 -17.88
N LEU A 30 -8.55 -12.98 -17.85
CA LEU A 30 -8.65 -11.66 -18.48
C LEU A 30 -8.29 -11.69 -19.98
N LYS A 31 -7.81 -12.83 -20.49
CA LYS A 31 -7.47 -13.03 -21.90
C LYS A 31 -8.18 -14.23 -22.53
N ALA A 32 -8.41 -14.12 -23.84
CA ALA A 32 -8.88 -15.21 -24.69
C ALA A 32 -8.16 -15.13 -26.06
N LEU A 33 -8.31 -16.18 -26.86
CA LEU A 33 -7.64 -16.33 -28.16
C LEU A 33 -8.66 -16.32 -29.30
N TYR A 34 -8.34 -15.57 -30.35
CA TYR A 34 -9.01 -15.56 -31.65
C TYR A 34 -7.97 -15.83 -32.73
N ASP A 35 -8.02 -16.96 -33.42
CA ASP A 35 -7.01 -17.36 -34.43
C ASP A 35 -5.57 -17.08 -33.96
N ASP A 36 -5.24 -17.58 -32.77
CA ASP A 36 -3.97 -17.40 -32.05
C ASP A 36 -3.60 -15.95 -31.66
N LYS A 37 -4.44 -14.97 -31.98
CA LYS A 37 -4.31 -13.59 -31.49
C LYS A 37 -4.95 -13.45 -30.13
N THR A 38 -4.27 -12.74 -29.24
CA THR A 38 -4.75 -12.51 -27.88
C THR A 38 -5.72 -11.32 -27.83
N VAL A 39 -6.87 -11.53 -27.21
CA VAL A 39 -7.83 -10.48 -26.82
C VAL A 39 -7.74 -10.31 -25.31
N ILE A 40 -7.43 -9.08 -24.85
CA ILE A 40 -7.33 -8.74 -23.42
C ILE A 40 -8.55 -7.91 -23.03
N ALA A 41 -9.49 -8.50 -22.31
CA ALA A 41 -10.79 -7.90 -22.01
C ALA A 41 -10.69 -6.50 -21.35
N PRO A 42 -9.80 -6.26 -20.37
CA PRO A 42 -9.62 -4.93 -19.79
C PRO A 42 -9.20 -3.82 -20.76
N LEU A 43 -8.60 -4.14 -21.91
CA LEU A 43 -8.10 -3.13 -22.85
C LEU A 43 -9.14 -2.72 -23.92
N LEU A 44 -10.27 -3.41 -23.97
CA LEU A 44 -11.33 -3.10 -24.93
C LEU A 44 -12.11 -1.87 -24.44
N CYS A 45 -12.32 -0.91 -25.34
CA CYS A 45 -13.26 0.18 -25.06
C CYS A 45 -14.71 -0.35 -25.00
N ASP A 46 -15.63 0.46 -24.49
CA ASP A 46 -17.02 0.05 -24.28
C ASP A 46 -17.69 -0.47 -25.56
N GLN A 47 -17.44 0.21 -26.69
CA GLN A 47 -18.00 -0.19 -27.98
C GLN A 47 -17.45 -1.54 -28.47
N GLU A 48 -16.13 -1.77 -28.32
CA GLU A 48 -15.50 -3.04 -28.69
C GLU A 48 -15.99 -4.17 -27.78
N TRP A 49 -16.09 -3.91 -26.47
CA TRP A 49 -16.58 -4.86 -25.49
C TRP A 49 -18.03 -5.28 -25.75
N ASP A 50 -18.91 -4.32 -26.03
CA ASP A 50 -20.32 -4.60 -26.32
C ASP A 50 -20.49 -5.35 -27.64
N THR A 51 -19.67 -5.04 -28.64
CA THR A 51 -19.64 -5.75 -29.91
C THR A 51 -19.15 -7.19 -29.70
N LEU A 52 -18.03 -7.37 -28.99
CA LEU A 52 -17.48 -8.69 -28.67
C LEU A 52 -18.50 -9.58 -27.94
N ARG A 53 -19.16 -9.05 -26.91
CA ARG A 53 -20.18 -9.80 -26.17
C ARG A 53 -21.36 -10.21 -27.04
N ARG A 54 -21.78 -9.34 -27.95
CA ARG A 54 -22.86 -9.64 -28.89
C ARG A 54 -22.45 -10.75 -29.85
N ASP A 55 -21.29 -10.61 -30.48
CA ASP A 55 -20.81 -11.57 -31.49
C ASP A 55 -20.55 -12.96 -30.88
N LEU A 56 -20.03 -13.02 -29.64
CA LEU A 56 -19.89 -14.27 -28.90
C LEU A 56 -21.25 -14.92 -28.59
N ARG A 57 -22.24 -14.12 -28.16
CA ARG A 57 -23.59 -14.62 -27.84
C ARG A 57 -24.33 -15.09 -29.10
N ASP A 58 -24.14 -14.39 -30.21
CA ASP A 58 -24.81 -14.67 -31.48
C ASP A 58 -24.04 -15.73 -32.30
N HIS A 59 -22.95 -16.27 -31.74
CA HIS A 59 -22.08 -17.27 -32.35
C HIS A 59 -21.48 -16.86 -33.72
N THR A 60 -21.39 -15.56 -33.98
CA THR A 60 -20.70 -15.00 -35.16
C THR A 60 -19.19 -14.88 -34.93
N LEU A 61 -18.76 -14.97 -33.67
CA LEU A 61 -17.38 -15.01 -33.23
C LEU A 61 -17.18 -16.14 -32.21
N THR A 62 -16.08 -16.89 -32.35
CA THR A 62 -15.65 -17.88 -31.35
C THR A 62 -14.31 -17.49 -30.78
N LEU A 63 -14.23 -17.42 -29.44
CA LEU A 63 -12.98 -17.27 -28.71
C LEU A 63 -12.66 -18.53 -27.91
N ARG A 64 -11.38 -18.81 -27.72
CA ARG A 64 -10.89 -19.94 -26.91
C ARG A 64 -10.11 -19.49 -25.70
N LEU A 65 -10.24 -20.21 -24.60
CA LEU A 65 -9.47 -19.95 -23.38
C LEU A 65 -8.08 -20.58 -23.47
N PRO A 66 -7.01 -19.86 -23.11
CA PRO A 66 -5.65 -20.40 -23.17
C PRO A 66 -5.41 -21.60 -22.24
N CYS A 67 -6.19 -21.71 -21.16
CA CYS A 67 -5.98 -22.76 -20.16
C CYS A 67 -6.36 -24.17 -20.64
N CYS A 68 -7.30 -24.30 -21.58
CA CYS A 68 -7.85 -25.59 -22.00
C CYS A 68 -8.33 -25.64 -23.47
N GLY A 69 -8.29 -24.52 -24.21
CA GLY A 69 -8.79 -24.43 -25.58
C GLY A 69 -10.32 -24.42 -25.72
N ALA A 70 -11.05 -24.50 -24.60
CA ALA A 70 -12.51 -24.47 -24.59
C ALA A 70 -13.04 -23.12 -25.08
N GLU A 71 -14.20 -23.14 -25.71
CA GLU A 71 -14.93 -21.93 -26.10
C GLU A 71 -15.33 -21.12 -24.87
N CYS A 72 -15.37 -19.80 -25.03
CA CYS A 72 -15.75 -18.88 -23.96
C CYS A 72 -16.68 -17.77 -24.40
N PHE A 73 -17.32 -17.20 -23.38
CA PHE A 73 -18.11 -15.98 -23.46
C PHE A 73 -17.48 -14.92 -22.56
N ALA A 74 -17.95 -13.68 -22.67
CA ALA A 74 -17.40 -12.55 -21.92
C ALA A 74 -18.48 -11.87 -21.06
N ARG A 75 -18.09 -11.41 -19.86
CA ARG A 75 -18.97 -10.70 -18.93
C ARG A 75 -18.20 -9.77 -18.00
N GLU A 76 -18.95 -8.97 -17.27
CA GLU A 76 -18.42 -8.10 -16.21
C GLU A 76 -18.71 -8.71 -14.84
N SER A 77 -17.75 -8.58 -13.91
CA SER A 77 -17.93 -9.01 -12.52
C SER A 77 -18.66 -7.94 -11.70
N LYS A 78 -19.05 -8.29 -10.46
CA LYS A 78 -19.65 -7.32 -9.53
C LYS A 78 -18.69 -6.19 -9.12
N LEU A 79 -17.38 -6.36 -9.34
CA LEU A 79 -16.37 -5.33 -9.10
C LEU A 79 -16.04 -4.52 -10.37
N GLY A 80 -16.79 -4.70 -11.47
CA GLY A 80 -16.58 -4.01 -12.74
C GLY A 80 -15.54 -4.66 -13.66
N THR A 81 -14.93 -5.79 -13.26
CA THR A 81 -13.87 -6.44 -14.05
C THR A 81 -14.43 -7.20 -15.24
N ARG A 82 -14.03 -6.78 -16.45
CA ARG A 82 -14.28 -7.48 -17.72
C ARG A 82 -13.40 -8.73 -17.82
N HIS A 83 -14.01 -9.89 -18.02
CA HIS A 83 -13.30 -11.17 -18.08
C HIS A 83 -14.04 -12.18 -18.97
N PHE A 84 -13.36 -13.28 -19.29
CA PHE A 84 -13.91 -14.41 -20.01
C PHE A 84 -14.31 -15.55 -19.06
N TYR A 85 -15.28 -16.35 -19.47
CA TYR A 85 -15.71 -17.53 -18.74
C TYR A 85 -16.03 -18.68 -19.70
N HIS A 86 -15.82 -19.90 -19.21
CA HIS A 86 -16.01 -21.13 -19.95
C HIS A 86 -17.46 -21.30 -20.42
N ALA A 87 -17.64 -21.75 -21.66
CA ALA A 87 -18.92 -22.25 -22.15
C ALA A 87 -19.45 -23.40 -21.28
N ARG A 88 -20.77 -23.63 -21.32
CA ARG A 88 -21.42 -24.66 -20.51
C ARG A 88 -20.89 -26.04 -20.89
N GLY A 89 -20.57 -26.86 -19.89
CA GLY A 89 -20.09 -28.24 -20.09
C GLY A 89 -18.60 -28.35 -20.41
N ALA A 90 -17.86 -27.23 -20.43
CA ALA A 90 -16.40 -27.29 -20.54
C ALA A 90 -15.78 -27.83 -19.24
N GLU A 91 -14.91 -28.82 -19.38
CA GLU A 91 -14.08 -29.34 -18.29
C GLU A 91 -12.75 -28.60 -18.27
N CYS A 92 -12.39 -28.03 -17.12
CA CYS A 92 -11.13 -27.32 -16.95
C CYS A 92 -10.59 -27.57 -15.55
N SER A 93 -9.34 -28.02 -15.47
CA SER A 93 -8.64 -28.28 -14.20
C SER A 93 -7.95 -27.04 -13.63
N SER A 94 -7.96 -25.91 -14.37
CA SER A 94 -7.32 -24.69 -13.89
C SER A 94 -8.08 -24.12 -12.69
N PRO A 95 -7.37 -23.80 -11.59
CA PRO A 95 -8.01 -23.31 -10.38
C PRO A 95 -8.71 -21.98 -10.65
N ARG A 96 -9.84 -21.80 -9.98
CA ARG A 96 -10.62 -20.57 -10.09
C ARG A 96 -9.99 -19.45 -9.27
N GLU A 97 -9.77 -18.31 -9.90
CA GLU A 97 -9.30 -17.09 -9.22
C GLU A 97 -10.45 -16.35 -8.51
N THR A 98 -10.11 -15.61 -7.45
CA THR A 98 -11.06 -14.71 -6.79
C THR A 98 -11.30 -13.46 -7.62
N LEU A 99 -12.44 -12.79 -7.42
CA LEU A 99 -12.74 -11.53 -8.12
C LEU A 99 -11.71 -10.44 -7.78
N GLU A 100 -11.24 -10.40 -6.54
CA GLU A 100 -10.22 -9.44 -6.11
C GLU A 100 -8.86 -9.72 -6.76
N HIS A 101 -8.51 -10.98 -7.01
CA HIS A 101 -7.29 -11.34 -7.75
C HIS A 101 -7.38 -10.85 -9.20
N LEU A 102 -8.51 -11.09 -9.87
CA LEU A 102 -8.76 -10.59 -11.23
C LEU A 102 -8.72 -9.07 -11.30
N LEU A 103 -9.36 -8.38 -10.35
CA LEU A 103 -9.34 -6.92 -10.29
C LEU A 103 -7.90 -6.40 -10.15
N ALA A 104 -7.06 -7.05 -9.33
CA ALA A 104 -5.66 -6.65 -9.21
C ALA A 104 -4.93 -6.71 -10.56
N LYS A 105 -5.05 -7.84 -11.27
CA LYS A 105 -4.45 -8.04 -12.59
C LYS A 105 -4.98 -7.02 -13.60
N GLU A 106 -6.28 -6.77 -13.60
CA GLU A 106 -6.91 -5.74 -14.43
C GLU A 106 -6.28 -4.36 -14.20
N ARG A 107 -6.16 -3.93 -12.93
CA ARG A 107 -5.58 -2.61 -12.60
C ARG A 107 -4.11 -2.51 -13.01
N ILE A 108 -3.35 -3.61 -12.92
CA ILE A 108 -1.96 -3.66 -13.39
C ILE A 108 -1.89 -3.57 -14.92
N ILE A 109 -2.74 -4.32 -15.64
CA ILE A 109 -2.86 -4.28 -17.11
C ILE A 109 -3.14 -2.84 -17.57
N LEU A 110 -4.15 -2.20 -16.97
CA LEU A 110 -4.52 -0.82 -17.29
C LEU A 110 -3.40 0.17 -16.95
N GLY A 111 -2.73 0.00 -15.81
CA GLY A 111 -1.60 0.84 -15.42
C GLY A 111 -0.40 0.71 -16.36
N GLY A 112 -0.12 -0.50 -16.84
CA GLY A 112 0.92 -0.73 -17.84
C GLY A 112 0.58 -0.16 -19.21
N HIS A 113 -0.67 -0.31 -19.64
CA HIS A 113 -1.16 0.34 -20.84
C HIS A 113 -1.04 1.87 -20.75
N ASP A 114 -1.43 2.48 -19.63
CA ASP A 114 -1.30 3.93 -19.38
C ASP A 114 0.15 4.42 -19.35
N ALA A 115 1.11 3.55 -19.05
CA ALA A 115 2.55 3.83 -19.12
C ALA A 115 3.14 3.62 -20.54
N GLY A 116 2.31 3.22 -21.50
CA GLY A 116 2.71 2.92 -22.87
C GLY A 116 3.54 1.65 -22.99
N PHE A 117 3.28 0.65 -22.13
CA PHE A 117 3.83 -0.70 -22.28
C PHE A 117 2.85 -1.57 -23.06
N GLN A 118 3.39 -2.50 -23.84
CA GLN A 118 2.61 -3.65 -24.30
C GLN A 118 2.42 -4.59 -23.12
N VAL A 119 1.17 -4.91 -22.79
CA VAL A 119 0.83 -5.74 -21.64
C VAL A 119 0.25 -7.08 -22.09
N GLU A 120 0.57 -8.14 -21.36
CA GLU A 120 0.06 -9.48 -21.56
C GLU A 120 -0.40 -10.06 -20.23
N ALA A 121 -1.63 -10.57 -20.15
CA ALA A 121 -2.14 -11.28 -18.97
C ALA A 121 -1.68 -12.75 -19.01
N GLU A 122 -1.38 -13.35 -17.86
CA GLU A 122 -0.99 -14.77 -17.74
C GLU A 122 0.10 -15.19 -18.75
N ALA A 123 1.13 -14.37 -18.91
CA ALA A 123 2.21 -14.60 -19.86
C ALA A 123 3.06 -15.80 -19.40
N ILE A 124 3.44 -16.68 -20.32
CA ILE A 124 4.19 -17.91 -20.04
C ILE A 124 5.57 -17.81 -20.68
N GLY A 125 6.60 -18.20 -19.94
CA GLY A 125 7.95 -18.41 -20.47
C GLY A 125 8.57 -19.69 -19.95
N GLU A 126 9.90 -19.78 -19.96
CA GLU A 126 10.61 -21.00 -19.59
C GLU A 126 10.59 -21.22 -18.06
N GLY A 127 9.62 -22.00 -17.60
CA GLY A 127 9.49 -22.35 -16.18
C GLY A 127 8.84 -21.27 -15.31
N TRP A 128 8.32 -20.19 -15.90
CA TRP A 128 7.56 -19.16 -15.19
C TRP A 128 6.26 -18.81 -15.89
N ARG A 129 5.32 -18.27 -15.13
CA ARG A 129 4.05 -17.71 -15.61
C ARG A 129 3.76 -16.44 -14.81
N ALA A 130 3.76 -15.30 -15.48
CA ALA A 130 3.46 -14.00 -14.87
C ALA A 130 1.96 -13.73 -14.93
N ASP A 131 1.39 -13.19 -13.85
CA ASP A 131 0.00 -12.73 -13.87
C ASP A 131 -0.20 -11.61 -14.88
N VAL A 132 0.75 -10.68 -14.94
CA VAL A 132 0.83 -9.64 -15.97
C VAL A 132 2.29 -9.43 -16.35
N LEU A 133 2.58 -9.37 -17.65
CA LEU A 133 3.90 -9.02 -18.16
C LEU A 133 3.80 -7.73 -18.98
N ALA A 134 4.60 -6.74 -18.63
CA ALA A 134 4.70 -5.47 -19.32
C ALA A 134 6.03 -5.38 -20.09
N ARG A 135 5.96 -5.04 -21.37
CA ARG A 135 7.11 -4.92 -22.28
C ARG A 135 7.18 -3.55 -22.94
N LYS A 136 8.37 -2.95 -22.96
CA LYS A 136 8.66 -1.70 -23.69
C LYS A 136 10.11 -1.70 -24.18
N GLY A 137 10.30 -1.92 -25.49
CA GLY A 137 11.63 -2.12 -26.06
C GLY A 137 12.30 -3.35 -25.45
N LYS A 138 13.48 -3.16 -24.84
CA LYS A 138 14.24 -4.22 -24.14
C LYS A 138 13.83 -4.40 -22.66
N VAL A 139 12.91 -3.58 -22.16
CA VAL A 139 12.49 -3.64 -20.76
C VAL A 139 11.30 -4.57 -20.63
N GLU A 140 11.46 -5.60 -19.80
CA GLU A 140 10.40 -6.52 -19.41
C GLU A 140 10.25 -6.51 -17.88
N ILE A 141 9.01 -6.33 -17.43
CA ILE A 141 8.64 -6.33 -16.01
C ILE A 141 7.41 -7.21 -15.84
N ALA A 142 7.59 -8.33 -15.12
CA ALA A 142 6.50 -9.17 -14.64
C ALA A 142 5.89 -8.57 -13.36
N PHE A 143 4.59 -8.77 -13.20
CA PHE A 143 3.86 -8.56 -11.97
C PHE A 143 3.25 -9.90 -11.54
N GLU A 144 3.35 -10.17 -10.24
CA GLU A 144 2.81 -11.36 -9.59
C GLU A 144 1.87 -10.91 -8.48
N VAL A 145 0.61 -11.34 -8.52
CA VAL A 145 -0.39 -11.05 -7.49
C VAL A 145 -0.57 -12.29 -6.63
N GLN A 146 0.09 -12.31 -5.48
CA GLN A 146 0.11 -13.46 -4.61
C GLN A 146 -1.01 -13.40 -3.56
N TRP A 147 -2.12 -14.10 -3.85
CA TRP A 147 -3.29 -14.16 -2.98
C TRP A 147 -3.18 -15.20 -1.85
N SER A 148 -2.63 -16.37 -2.20
CA SER A 148 -2.41 -17.49 -1.30
C SER A 148 -1.09 -17.31 -0.54
N SER A 149 -0.98 -17.93 0.64
CA SER A 149 0.27 -17.92 1.41
C SER A 149 1.41 -18.48 0.56
N GLN A 150 2.55 -17.78 0.57
CA GLN A 150 3.79 -18.17 -0.10
C GLN A 150 4.97 -17.79 0.81
N THR A 151 6.00 -18.62 0.85
CA THR A 151 7.18 -18.35 1.67
C THR A 151 8.16 -17.40 0.97
N LEU A 152 9.06 -16.80 1.74
CA LEU A 152 10.10 -15.94 1.16
C LEU A 152 11.02 -16.75 0.23
N ASP A 153 11.41 -17.97 0.63
CA ASP A 153 12.24 -18.87 -0.18
C ASP A 153 11.59 -19.27 -1.50
N GLU A 154 10.29 -19.56 -1.48
CA GLU A 154 9.53 -19.83 -2.70
C GLU A 154 9.48 -18.59 -3.61
N THR A 155 9.31 -17.41 -3.03
CA THR A 155 9.33 -16.14 -3.76
C THR A 155 10.69 -15.91 -4.43
N HIS A 156 11.81 -16.16 -3.72
CA HIS A 156 13.15 -16.10 -4.31
C HIS A 156 13.32 -17.12 -5.45
N SER A 157 12.89 -18.37 -5.25
CA SER A 157 12.96 -19.41 -6.29
C SER A 157 12.19 -19.01 -7.56
N ARG A 158 11.00 -18.41 -7.41
CA ARG A 158 10.21 -17.87 -8.52
C ARG A 158 10.89 -16.66 -9.17
N GLN A 159 11.41 -15.73 -8.37
CA GLN A 159 12.13 -14.53 -8.83
C GLN A 159 13.34 -14.90 -9.70
N GLU A 160 14.09 -15.92 -9.32
CA GLU A 160 15.26 -16.37 -10.08
C GLU A 160 14.91 -16.93 -11.46
N ARG A 161 13.69 -17.47 -11.66
CA ARG A 161 13.24 -17.92 -13.00
C ARG A 161 12.99 -16.74 -13.94
N TYR A 162 12.38 -15.67 -13.45
CA TYR A 162 12.27 -14.42 -14.23
C TYR A 162 13.64 -13.83 -14.56
N LYS A 163 14.53 -13.80 -13.56
CA LYS A 163 15.86 -13.20 -13.69
C LYS A 163 16.73 -13.93 -14.72
N LYS A 164 16.62 -15.25 -14.84
CA LYS A 164 17.30 -16.04 -15.88
C LYS A 164 16.94 -15.57 -17.30
N ASP A 165 15.71 -15.11 -17.49
CA ASP A 165 15.21 -14.60 -18.77
C ASP A 165 15.39 -13.07 -18.90
N GLY A 166 16.13 -12.43 -17.99
CA GLY A 166 16.34 -10.98 -17.99
C GLY A 166 15.10 -10.17 -17.59
N ILE A 167 14.08 -10.80 -17.04
CA ILE A 167 12.81 -10.18 -16.65
C ILE A 167 12.90 -9.73 -15.19
N ARG A 168 12.58 -8.46 -14.94
CA ARG A 168 12.38 -7.96 -13.57
C ARG A 168 10.99 -8.35 -13.09
N CYS A 169 10.80 -8.59 -11.80
CA CYS A 169 9.48 -8.95 -11.27
C CYS A 169 9.12 -8.09 -10.05
N ALA A 170 7.87 -7.64 -10.00
CA ALA A 170 7.29 -6.95 -8.85
C ALA A 170 6.18 -7.80 -8.24
N TRP A 171 6.30 -8.11 -6.94
CA TRP A 171 5.38 -8.97 -6.23
C TRP A 171 4.38 -8.15 -5.41
N LEU A 172 3.10 -8.45 -5.57
CA LEU A 172 1.99 -7.82 -4.87
C LEU A 172 1.32 -8.87 -3.97
N PHE A 173 1.51 -8.74 -2.65
CA PHE A 173 1.05 -9.72 -1.69
C PHE A 173 -0.16 -9.23 -0.90
N ARG A 174 -1.22 -10.04 -0.85
CA ARG A 174 -2.31 -9.80 0.12
C ARG A 174 -1.80 -9.85 1.56
N ARG A 175 -0.88 -10.78 1.82
CA ARG A 175 -0.12 -10.90 3.07
C ARG A 175 1.33 -11.17 2.72
N LEU A 176 2.22 -10.26 3.10
CA LEU A 176 3.64 -10.43 2.85
C LEU A 176 4.17 -11.70 3.55
N PRO A 177 5.17 -12.39 2.97
CA PRO A 177 5.87 -13.46 3.64
C PRO A 177 6.48 -12.98 4.96
N LYS A 178 6.58 -13.87 5.95
CA LYS A 178 7.28 -13.55 7.22
C LYS A 178 8.72 -13.13 6.92
N ASN A 179 9.22 -12.19 7.72
CA ASN A 179 10.59 -11.63 7.60
C ASN A 179 10.88 -10.91 6.28
N SER A 180 9.85 -10.59 5.49
CA SER A 180 9.98 -9.73 4.32
C SER A 180 10.54 -8.36 4.72
N ARG A 181 11.48 -7.87 3.92
CA ARG A 181 12.08 -6.53 4.02
C ARG A 181 12.15 -5.94 2.62
N PRO A 182 12.13 -4.61 2.48
CA PRO A 182 12.42 -3.98 1.20
C PRO A 182 13.78 -4.47 0.67
N ALA A 183 13.79 -4.96 -0.57
CA ALA A 183 15.00 -5.44 -1.25
C ALA A 183 15.00 -4.96 -2.70
N ARG A 184 16.20 -4.66 -3.24
CA ARG A 184 16.40 -4.17 -4.61
C ARG A 184 16.04 -5.23 -5.66
N ASP A 185 16.44 -6.47 -5.38
CA ASP A 185 16.37 -7.63 -6.26
C ASP A 185 15.09 -8.47 -6.06
N LEU A 186 14.36 -8.22 -4.97
CA LEU A 186 13.06 -8.81 -4.70
C LEU A 186 12.04 -7.71 -4.31
N PRO A 187 11.54 -6.92 -5.28
CA PRO A 187 10.50 -5.93 -5.04
C PRO A 187 9.20 -6.60 -4.57
N MET A 188 8.85 -6.44 -3.30
CA MET A 188 7.61 -6.95 -2.71
C MET A 188 6.83 -5.80 -2.10
N PHE A 189 5.54 -5.74 -2.41
CA PHE A 189 4.63 -4.72 -1.92
C PHE A 189 3.37 -5.39 -1.37
N LYS A 190 2.80 -4.80 -0.31
CA LYS A 190 1.51 -5.24 0.22
C LYS A 190 0.40 -4.56 -0.57
N ILE A 191 -0.63 -5.33 -0.91
CA ILE A 191 -1.87 -4.82 -1.50
C ILE A 191 -2.99 -4.81 -0.44
N ASP A 192 -3.62 -3.66 -0.25
CA ASP A 192 -4.76 -3.46 0.66
C ASP A 192 -6.07 -3.43 -0.14
N PHE A 193 -7.01 -4.30 0.25
CA PHE A 193 -8.35 -4.44 -0.33
C PHE A 193 -9.47 -3.96 0.61
N LYS A 194 -9.17 -3.05 1.55
CA LYS A 194 -10.20 -2.40 2.38
C LYS A 194 -11.33 -1.82 1.52
N ASP A 195 -10.97 -1.09 0.47
CA ASP A 195 -11.87 -0.82 -0.64
C ASP A 195 -11.69 -1.91 -1.69
N ARG A 196 -12.72 -2.74 -1.88
CA ARG A 196 -12.67 -3.84 -2.87
C ARG A 196 -12.70 -3.34 -4.31
N ALA A 197 -13.12 -2.10 -4.57
CA ALA A 197 -13.20 -1.55 -5.91
C ALA A 197 -11.92 -0.80 -6.33
N ASP A 198 -11.09 -0.38 -5.37
CA ASP A 198 -9.83 0.31 -5.66
C ASP A 198 -8.71 -0.13 -4.71
N PRO A 199 -8.03 -1.26 -5.01
CA PRO A 199 -6.96 -1.75 -4.15
C PRO A 199 -5.80 -0.76 -4.10
N ILE A 200 -5.22 -0.62 -2.90
CA ILE A 200 -4.16 0.34 -2.61
C ILE A 200 -2.82 -0.39 -2.43
N VAL A 201 -1.77 0.15 -3.04
CA VAL A 201 -0.38 -0.28 -2.88
C VAL A 201 0.48 0.95 -2.65
N GLU A 202 1.31 0.94 -1.61
CA GLU A 202 2.12 2.11 -1.23
C GLU A 202 1.29 3.41 -1.12
N GLY A 203 0.10 3.28 -0.56
CA GLY A 203 -0.89 4.35 -0.34
C GLY A 203 -1.40 5.05 -1.59
N GLN A 204 -1.30 4.42 -2.77
CA GLN A 204 -1.95 4.87 -3.99
C GLN A 204 -2.78 3.77 -4.67
N PRO A 205 -3.78 4.13 -5.50
CA PRO A 205 -4.54 3.18 -6.31
C PRO A 205 -3.63 2.27 -7.14
N LEU A 206 -3.92 0.98 -7.18
CA LEU A 206 -3.07 -0.03 -7.83
C LEU A 206 -2.78 0.29 -9.31
N ARG A 207 -3.76 0.83 -10.04
CA ARG A 207 -3.56 1.26 -11.44
C ARG A 207 -2.51 2.36 -11.54
N LYS A 208 -2.57 3.34 -10.64
CA LYS A 208 -1.58 4.43 -10.55
C LYS A 208 -0.22 3.87 -10.12
N PHE A 209 -0.19 2.95 -9.14
CA PHE A 209 1.02 2.26 -8.72
C PHE A 209 1.73 1.54 -9.86
N ALA A 210 1.01 0.69 -10.60
CA ALA A 210 1.59 -0.03 -11.72
C ALA A 210 2.15 0.93 -12.79
N LYS A 211 1.40 1.99 -13.12
CA LYS A 211 1.85 3.03 -14.05
C LYS A 211 3.13 3.71 -13.57
N ASP A 212 3.17 4.15 -12.31
CA ASP A 212 4.30 4.90 -11.74
C ASP A 212 5.55 4.02 -11.59
N LEU A 213 5.37 2.75 -11.17
CA LEU A 213 6.45 1.77 -11.10
C LEU A 213 7.07 1.54 -12.48
N LEU A 214 6.23 1.30 -13.50
CA LEU A 214 6.67 1.10 -14.89
C LEU A 214 7.28 2.36 -15.51
N SER A 215 6.86 3.54 -15.06
CA SER A 215 7.41 4.83 -15.48
C SER A 215 8.72 5.21 -14.76
N GLY A 216 9.23 4.34 -13.88
CA GLY A 216 10.49 4.57 -13.17
C GLY A 216 10.39 5.59 -12.02
N ARG A 217 9.18 5.88 -11.52
CA ARG A 217 8.96 6.77 -10.37
C ARG A 217 9.18 6.08 -9.03
N TYR A 218 9.56 4.81 -9.02
CA TYR A 218 10.00 4.10 -7.83
C TYR A 218 11.45 3.67 -7.96
N LYS A 219 12.26 3.93 -6.93
CA LYS A 219 13.67 3.51 -6.83
C LYS A 219 13.96 2.93 -5.45
N PHE A 220 14.58 1.76 -5.41
CA PHE A 220 15.07 1.20 -4.16
C PHE A 220 16.17 2.09 -3.57
N CYS A 221 16.01 2.46 -2.31
CA CYS A 221 16.94 3.26 -1.53
C CYS A 221 17.33 2.49 -0.27
N GLU A 222 18.62 2.43 0.04
CA GLU A 222 19.14 1.76 1.25
C GLU A 222 18.89 2.57 2.51
N ARG A 223 18.72 3.88 2.36
CA ARG A 223 18.49 4.82 3.44
C ARG A 223 17.24 5.65 3.16
N THR A 224 16.59 6.09 4.23
CA THR A 224 15.39 6.91 4.15
C THR A 224 15.69 8.31 4.66
N LEU A 225 15.37 9.32 3.86
CA LEU A 225 15.36 10.70 4.32
C LEU A 225 14.02 10.97 5.03
N VAL A 226 14.11 11.49 6.24
CA VAL A 226 12.94 11.87 7.06
C VAL A 226 12.19 13.03 6.41
N ALA A 227 10.85 12.98 6.48
CA ALA A 227 10.00 14.07 5.99
C ALA A 227 10.28 15.37 6.72
N SER A 228 10.19 16.48 5.99
CA SER A 228 10.34 17.82 6.56
C SER A 228 9.27 18.17 7.57
N GLU A 229 8.12 17.49 7.51
CA GLU A 229 7.02 17.63 8.45
C GLU A 229 6.74 16.27 9.08
N GLN A 230 6.46 16.26 10.38
CA GLN A 230 6.17 15.06 11.17
C GLN A 230 4.85 15.25 11.90
N GLU A 231 4.05 14.20 11.94
CA GLU A 231 2.90 14.15 12.85
C GLU A 231 3.37 13.65 14.21
N LEU A 232 3.31 14.53 15.21
CA LEU A 232 3.50 14.20 16.61
C LEU A 232 2.14 13.92 17.25
N ILE A 233 2.06 12.89 18.08
CA ILE A 233 0.88 12.61 18.90
C ILE A 233 1.22 12.98 20.35
N ILE A 234 0.61 14.06 20.83
CA ILE A 234 0.69 14.46 22.23
C ILE A 234 -0.37 13.70 23.01
N GLN A 235 0.06 12.96 24.01
CA GLN A 235 -0.80 12.18 24.87
C GLN A 235 -0.78 12.78 26.28
N ILE A 236 -1.95 13.06 26.85
CA ILE A 236 -2.11 13.56 28.22
C ILE A 236 -2.51 12.39 29.11
N LEU A 237 -1.75 12.18 30.19
CA LEU A 237 -1.94 11.06 31.12
C LEU A 237 -2.21 11.58 32.54
N PRO A 238 -3.12 10.96 33.29
CA PRO A 238 -3.28 11.24 34.71
C PRO A 238 -2.12 10.64 35.49
N THR A 239 -1.71 11.30 36.57
CA THR A 239 -0.71 10.76 37.49
C THR A 239 -0.86 11.34 38.90
N VAL A 240 -0.17 10.73 39.85
CA VAL A 240 -0.13 11.15 41.25
C VAL A 240 1.29 11.53 41.60
N CYS A 241 1.53 12.78 42.02
CA CYS A 241 2.88 13.23 42.32
C CYS A 241 3.55 12.37 43.40
N TRP A 242 4.69 11.76 43.09
CA TRP A 242 5.42 10.91 44.03
C TRP A 242 5.81 11.61 45.34
N LYS A 243 5.99 12.94 45.33
CA LYS A 243 6.39 13.75 46.49
C LYS A 243 5.20 14.25 47.31
N CYS A 244 4.29 15.02 46.71
CA CYS A 244 3.18 15.66 47.43
C CYS A 244 1.86 14.88 47.37
N LYS A 245 1.81 13.79 46.61
CA LYS A 245 0.65 12.89 46.46
C LYS A 245 -0.61 13.53 45.86
N GLN A 246 -0.50 14.72 45.28
CA GLN A 246 -1.60 15.38 44.58
C GLN A 246 -1.80 14.81 43.17
N ASN A 247 -3.06 14.72 42.74
CA ASN A 247 -3.44 14.33 41.38
C ASN A 247 -3.06 15.42 40.40
N CYS A 248 -2.36 15.06 39.33
CA CYS A 248 -1.93 15.98 38.28
C CYS A 248 -1.87 15.26 36.93
N HIS A 249 -1.41 15.96 35.90
CA HIS A 249 -1.30 15.41 34.56
C HIS A 249 0.13 15.52 34.07
N VAL A 250 0.56 14.56 33.26
CA VAL A 250 1.79 14.61 32.48
C VAL A 250 1.47 14.49 31.00
N PHE A 251 2.34 15.01 30.16
CA PHE A 251 2.25 14.76 28.72
C PHE A 251 3.45 13.94 28.25
N ARG A 252 3.23 13.14 27.20
CA ARG A 252 4.29 12.48 26.43
C ARG A 252 4.07 12.77 24.95
N VAL A 253 5.16 12.84 24.18
CA VAL A 253 5.09 13.04 22.74
C VAL A 253 5.47 11.74 22.06
N VAL A 254 4.51 11.11 21.42
CA VAL A 254 4.78 9.97 20.54
C VAL A 254 5.16 10.52 19.18
N ASN A 255 6.42 10.34 18.80
CA ASN A 255 6.90 10.69 17.47
C ASN A 255 7.27 9.44 16.70
N GLN A 256 6.38 9.10 15.77
CA GLN A 256 6.62 8.07 14.79
C GLN A 256 7.12 8.75 13.52
N ALA A 257 8.44 8.64 13.30
CA ALA A 257 9.09 9.28 12.18
C ALA A 257 8.50 8.78 10.87
N MET A 258 8.26 9.71 9.95
CA MET A 258 7.77 9.46 8.61
C MET A 258 8.85 9.83 7.60
N GLY A 259 9.01 9.02 6.55
CA GLY A 259 9.88 9.35 5.42
C GLY A 259 9.27 10.44 4.54
N LEU A 260 10.08 11.10 3.70
CA LEU A 260 9.68 12.20 2.78
C LEU A 260 8.34 11.99 2.05
N LEU A 261 7.97 10.74 1.79
CA LEU A 261 6.85 10.35 0.95
C LEU A 261 5.96 9.34 1.67
N SER A 262 5.77 9.48 2.98
CA SER A 262 4.97 8.53 3.77
C SER A 262 3.47 8.58 3.39
N THR A 263 3.15 8.00 2.25
CA THR A 263 1.91 7.24 2.06
C THR A 263 1.98 5.90 2.81
N HIS A 264 3.19 5.50 3.24
CA HIS A 264 3.43 4.41 4.17
C HIS A 264 2.78 4.70 5.53
N GLN A 265 1.93 3.79 6.00
CA GLN A 265 1.28 3.86 7.32
C GLN A 265 2.21 3.41 8.46
N GLU A 266 3.47 3.06 8.16
CA GLU A 266 4.39 2.52 9.15
C GLU A 266 5.55 3.48 9.46
N PRO A 267 5.83 3.72 10.75
CA PRO A 267 6.93 4.58 11.19
C PRO A 267 8.29 4.07 10.67
N ILE A 268 9.16 4.97 10.24
CA ILE A 268 10.52 4.64 9.82
C ILE A 268 11.52 4.55 10.98
N ALA A 269 11.28 5.26 12.07
CA ALA A 269 12.04 5.22 13.31
C ALA A 269 11.28 5.94 14.44
N TYR A 270 11.80 5.87 15.67
CA TYR A 270 11.55 6.91 16.66
C TYR A 270 12.61 8.00 16.46
N LEU A 271 12.17 9.25 16.27
CA LEU A 271 13.08 10.38 16.14
C LEU A 271 13.35 11.00 17.50
N ASP A 272 14.44 10.59 18.12
CA ASP A 272 15.01 11.32 19.26
C ASP A 272 15.84 12.52 18.79
N ASP A 273 16.52 12.39 17.64
CA ASP A 273 17.36 13.42 17.02
C ASP A 273 16.61 14.21 15.94
N GLY A 274 16.78 15.54 15.92
CA GLY A 274 16.15 16.44 14.94
C GLY A 274 15.38 17.63 15.54
N PHE A 275 15.22 17.64 16.86
CA PHE A 275 14.62 18.71 17.65
C PHE A 275 15.65 19.30 18.63
N ASP A 276 15.64 20.63 18.84
CA ASP A 276 16.65 21.35 19.63
C ASP A 276 16.77 20.82 21.08
N GLU A 277 15.65 20.42 21.70
CA GLU A 277 15.54 20.06 23.12
C GLU A 277 15.02 18.61 23.32
N GLY A 278 15.10 17.78 22.27
CA GLY A 278 14.46 16.47 22.21
C GLY A 278 12.99 16.57 21.80
N VAL A 279 12.44 15.46 21.32
CA VAL A 279 11.11 15.42 20.71
C VAL A 279 9.97 15.68 21.71
N ASP A 280 10.14 15.22 22.95
CA ASP A 280 9.19 15.42 24.04
C ASP A 280 9.02 16.90 24.42
N PHE A 281 10.02 17.74 24.13
CA PHE A 281 10.01 19.15 24.49
C PHE A 281 10.17 20.06 23.27
N CYS A 282 9.77 19.60 22.08
CA CYS A 282 9.71 20.48 20.92
C CYS A 282 8.83 21.73 21.20
N LYS A 283 9.18 22.85 20.58
CA LYS A 283 8.60 24.17 20.89
C LYS A 283 7.08 24.19 20.68
N GLU A 284 6.61 23.45 19.68
CA GLU A 284 5.21 23.26 19.31
C GLU A 284 4.45 22.49 20.39
N ALA A 285 5.00 21.37 20.89
CA ALA A 285 4.39 20.61 21.98
C ALA A 285 4.34 21.42 23.28
N VAL A 286 5.43 22.09 23.64
CA VAL A 286 5.47 22.94 24.85
C VAL A 286 4.47 24.10 24.74
N ARG A 287 4.30 24.69 23.56
CA ARG A 287 3.29 25.73 23.30
C ARG A 287 1.87 25.19 23.50
N PHE A 288 1.55 24.04 22.89
CA PHE A 288 0.25 23.40 23.03
C PHE A 288 -0.10 23.11 24.49
N ILE A 289 0.85 22.59 25.29
CA ILE A 289 0.63 22.33 26.72
C ILE A 289 0.41 23.63 27.52
N ARG A 290 1.11 24.72 27.17
CA ARG A 290 0.88 26.04 27.81
C ARG A 290 -0.51 26.58 27.48
N GLU A 291 -0.97 26.44 26.25
CA GLU A 291 -2.31 26.86 25.81
C GLU A 291 -3.39 26.07 26.55
N LEU A 292 -3.27 24.73 26.59
CA LEU A 292 -4.15 23.84 27.35
C LEU A 292 -4.26 24.22 28.83
N ARG A 293 -3.12 24.58 29.45
CA ARG A 293 -3.11 25.04 30.85
C ARG A 293 -3.87 26.36 31.05
N SER A 294 -3.87 27.23 30.05
CA SER A 294 -4.51 28.56 30.11
C SER A 294 -5.98 28.56 29.69
N GLN A 295 -6.42 27.51 29.00
CA GLN A 295 -7.77 27.40 28.46
C GLN A 295 -8.78 27.12 29.58
N LYS A 296 -9.92 27.83 29.55
CA LYS A 296 -11.08 27.49 30.37
C LYS A 296 -11.93 26.47 29.61
N SER A 297 -11.87 25.21 30.03
CA SER A 297 -12.67 24.09 29.52
C SER A 297 -13.32 23.34 30.69
N ASP A 298 -14.33 22.52 30.38
CA ASP A 298 -15.03 21.69 31.37
C ASP A 298 -14.09 20.70 32.10
N ILE A 299 -13.00 20.32 31.42
CA ILE A 299 -11.91 19.52 31.98
C ILE A 299 -10.73 20.45 32.25
N GLN A 300 -10.29 20.54 33.50
CA GLN A 300 -9.12 21.31 33.89
C GLN A 300 -7.89 20.41 34.03
N PHE A 301 -6.85 20.69 33.24
CA PHE A 301 -5.59 19.97 33.32
C PHE A 301 -4.56 20.69 34.21
N PHE A 302 -3.96 19.93 35.12
CA PHE A 302 -2.95 20.42 36.05
C PHE A 302 -1.54 20.03 35.60
N PHE A 303 -0.89 20.92 34.86
CA PHE A 303 0.49 20.77 34.38
C PHE A 303 1.45 21.67 35.16
N GLY A 304 2.59 21.14 35.58
CA GLY A 304 3.72 21.96 36.02
C GLY A 304 4.52 22.48 34.84
N GLU A 305 5.35 23.49 35.08
CA GLU A 305 6.14 24.11 34.02
C GLU A 305 7.21 23.17 33.44
N VAL A 306 7.42 23.25 32.13
CA VAL A 306 8.58 22.65 31.47
C VAL A 306 9.77 23.59 31.66
N LYS A 307 10.76 23.14 32.42
CA LYS A 307 12.00 23.89 32.71
C LYS A 307 13.13 22.95 33.13
N ASN A 308 14.36 23.44 33.09
CA ASN A 308 15.53 22.68 33.56
C ASN A 308 15.42 22.40 35.05
N ARG A 309 15.57 21.13 35.44
CA ARG A 309 15.62 20.68 36.84
C ARG A 309 16.76 19.70 37.04
N TYR A 310 17.44 19.79 38.18
CA TYR A 310 18.52 18.88 38.53
C TYR A 310 17.99 17.56 39.10
N SER A 311 18.37 16.43 38.51
CA SER A 311 18.07 15.10 39.04
C SER A 311 19.27 14.57 39.84
N ARG A 312 19.06 14.29 41.14
CA ARG A 312 20.08 13.64 41.97
C ARG A 312 20.38 12.22 41.49
N THR A 313 19.37 11.51 41.00
CA THR A 313 19.49 10.13 40.50
C THR A 313 20.31 10.05 39.22
N LYS A 314 20.06 10.97 38.27
CA LYS A 314 20.79 11.03 36.99
C LYS A 314 22.05 11.91 37.04
N ARG A 315 22.28 12.62 38.15
CA ARG A 315 23.41 13.55 38.39
C ARG A 315 23.61 14.59 37.29
N ARG A 316 22.52 15.05 36.67
CA ARG A 316 22.52 16.07 35.60
C ARG A 316 21.25 16.92 35.67
N SER A 317 21.32 18.12 35.09
CA SER A 317 20.14 18.94 34.80
C SER A 317 19.64 18.67 33.39
N TYR A 318 18.33 18.62 33.22
CA TYR A 318 17.66 18.46 31.93
C TYR A 318 16.27 19.06 31.99
N LEU A 319 15.67 19.31 30.81
CA LEU A 319 14.28 19.74 30.72
C LEU A 319 13.36 18.63 31.21
N SER A 320 12.42 19.01 32.06
CA SER A 320 11.42 18.09 32.58
C SER A 320 10.11 18.82 32.76
N GLN A 321 9.02 18.07 32.79
CA GLN A 321 7.81 18.53 33.45
C GLN A 321 8.00 18.42 34.97
N GLY A 322 7.39 19.32 35.73
CA GLY A 322 7.33 19.21 37.19
C GLY A 322 5.92 18.98 37.68
N CYS A 323 5.80 18.66 38.97
CA CYS A 323 4.52 18.72 39.67
C CYS A 323 4.00 20.16 39.71
N PRO A 324 2.74 20.42 39.33
CA PRO A 324 2.16 21.78 39.40
C PRO A 324 2.07 22.34 40.82
N PHE A 325 2.13 21.48 41.85
CA PHE A 325 1.92 21.88 43.25
C PHE A 325 3.20 22.00 44.06
N CYS A 326 4.19 21.13 43.84
CA CYS A 326 5.42 21.09 44.64
C CYS A 326 6.72 21.11 43.81
N ASP A 327 6.58 21.27 42.49
CA ASP A 327 7.68 21.35 41.51
C ASP A 327 8.60 20.11 41.48
N ALA A 328 8.18 18.99 42.07
CA ALA A 328 8.89 17.73 42.01
C ALA A 328 9.12 17.31 40.55
N LEU A 329 10.35 16.88 40.23
CA LEU A 329 10.74 16.48 38.89
C LEU A 329 9.97 15.23 38.45
N PHE A 330 9.37 15.31 37.25
CA PHE A 330 8.88 14.18 36.46
C PHE A 330 9.82 14.04 35.26
N GLY A 331 10.76 13.09 35.33
CA GLY A 331 11.74 12.88 34.27
C GLY A 331 12.05 11.41 34.07
N ASP A 332 13.10 11.10 33.33
CA ASP A 332 13.44 9.76 32.82
C ASP A 332 13.27 8.63 33.84
N HIS A 333 13.66 8.84 35.10
CA HIS A 333 13.52 7.80 36.12
C HIS A 333 12.05 7.54 36.51
N TYR A 334 11.22 8.57 36.60
CA TYR A 334 9.81 8.46 36.97
C TYR A 334 8.92 8.05 35.78
N LEU A 335 9.27 8.49 34.57
CA LEU A 335 8.52 8.18 33.36
C LEU A 335 8.89 6.82 32.72
N HIS A 336 10.10 6.29 32.96
CA HIS A 336 10.53 5.00 32.41
C HIS A 336 10.61 3.84 33.43
N HIS A 337 10.70 4.07 34.75
CA HIS A 337 10.70 2.96 35.73
C HIS A 337 9.32 2.63 36.32
N ASP A 338 8.40 3.58 36.44
CA ASP A 338 7.00 3.26 36.76
C ASP A 338 6.32 2.76 35.48
N GLY A 339 6.44 1.45 35.21
CA GLY A 339 5.83 0.78 34.07
C GLY A 339 4.32 1.01 33.93
N ASP A 340 3.67 1.55 34.97
CA ASP A 340 2.28 1.96 35.01
C ASP A 340 1.96 3.14 34.07
N LEU A 341 2.86 4.11 33.89
CA LEU A 341 2.61 5.27 33.02
C LEU A 341 2.67 4.92 31.52
N LEU A 342 3.44 3.89 31.16
CA LEU A 342 3.51 3.42 29.77
C LEU A 342 2.27 2.60 29.38
N SER A 343 1.64 1.91 30.34
CA SER A 343 0.41 1.13 30.16
C SER A 343 -0.88 1.92 30.41
N THR A 344 -0.79 3.13 30.95
CA THR A 344 -1.95 4.01 31.18
C THR A 344 -2.52 4.54 29.87
N GLU A 345 -3.84 4.41 29.69
CA GLU A 345 -4.55 5.02 28.56
C GLU A 345 -4.58 6.56 28.68
N PRO A 346 -4.30 7.30 27.58
CA PRO A 346 -4.34 8.74 27.62
C PRO A 346 -5.77 9.28 27.75
N ILE A 347 -5.94 10.34 28.53
CA ILE A 347 -7.23 11.06 28.67
C ILE A 347 -7.48 11.92 27.43
N LEU A 348 -6.42 12.38 26.77
CA LEU A 348 -6.50 13.15 25.54
C LEU A 348 -5.34 12.77 24.62
N GLU A 349 -5.64 12.63 23.34
CA GLU A 349 -4.65 12.60 22.28
C GLU A 349 -4.84 13.82 21.36
N HIS A 350 -3.74 14.46 21.01
CA HIS A 350 -3.74 15.59 20.10
C HIS A 350 -2.63 15.44 19.06
N LYS A 351 -3.00 15.61 17.79
CA LYS A 351 -2.06 15.53 16.67
C LYS A 351 -1.52 16.93 16.34
N LEU A 352 -0.21 17.05 16.30
CA LEU A 352 0.49 18.24 15.81
C LEU A 352 1.31 17.89 14.58
N VAL A 353 1.26 18.74 13.56
CA VAL A 353 2.22 18.69 12.45
C VAL A 353 3.34 19.68 12.74
N VAL A 354 4.58 19.18 12.80
CA VAL A 354 5.75 20.00 13.12
C VAL A 354 6.80 19.91 12.03
N ALA A 355 7.46 21.03 11.74
CA ALA A 355 8.59 21.05 10.83
C ALA A 355 9.86 20.54 11.54
N VAL A 356 10.61 19.66 10.88
CA VAL A 356 11.88 19.14 11.39
C VAL A 356 13.03 20.04 10.91
N LEU A 357 13.81 20.57 11.85
CA LEU A 357 14.89 21.53 11.57
C LEU A 357 16.08 20.89 10.83
N LYS A 358 16.37 19.62 11.13
CA LYS A 358 17.37 18.81 10.45
C LYS A 358 16.67 17.55 9.96
N ARG A 359 16.81 17.18 8.70
CA ARG A 359 16.24 15.94 8.15
C ARG A 359 17.27 14.82 8.33
N PRO A 360 17.22 14.03 9.42
CA PRO A 360 18.18 12.95 9.57
C PRO A 360 17.95 11.90 8.48
N ILE A 361 19.04 11.21 8.15
CA ILE A 361 19.02 10.04 7.30
C ILE A 361 18.98 8.84 8.23
N VAL A 362 18.03 7.93 7.99
CA VAL A 362 17.90 6.69 8.75
C VAL A 362 18.34 5.52 7.88
N GLU A 363 19.14 4.61 8.44
CA GLU A 363 19.58 3.35 7.80
C GLU A 363 18.42 2.33 7.70
N LYS A 364 17.34 2.73 7.03
CA LYS A 364 16.17 1.91 6.72
C LYS A 364 15.97 1.89 5.22
N ALA A 365 16.01 0.71 4.64
CA ALA A 365 15.77 0.50 3.21
C ALA A 365 14.29 0.65 2.87
N HIS A 366 13.98 1.19 1.69
CA HIS A 366 12.62 1.36 1.19
C HIS A 366 12.57 1.50 -0.35
N TRP A 367 11.37 1.39 -0.92
CA TRP A 367 11.11 1.79 -2.29
C TRP A 367 10.63 3.25 -2.31
N CYS A 368 11.51 4.16 -2.72
CA CYS A 368 11.25 5.59 -2.76
C CYS A 368 10.41 5.95 -3.98
N PHE A 369 9.23 6.54 -3.77
CA PHE A 369 8.39 7.11 -4.81
C PHE A 369 8.79 8.54 -5.12
N SER A 370 8.80 8.98 -6.38
CA SER A 370 9.02 10.39 -6.71
C SER A 370 8.36 10.76 -8.02
N GLU A 371 7.42 11.72 -7.98
CA GLU A 371 6.79 12.26 -9.19
C GLU A 371 7.80 12.97 -10.10
N THR A 372 8.81 13.62 -9.49
CA THR A 372 9.88 14.36 -10.17
C THR A 372 11.14 13.51 -10.39
N MET A 373 11.12 12.22 -10.00
CA MET A 373 12.26 11.30 -10.06
C MET A 373 13.49 11.76 -9.24
N GLN A 374 13.26 12.60 -8.23
CA GLN A 374 14.25 12.91 -7.20
C GLN A 374 14.05 11.95 -6.02
N PHE A 375 15.03 11.07 -5.81
CA PHE A 375 14.95 10.00 -4.81
C PHE A 375 15.83 10.30 -3.59
N CYS A 376 15.62 9.56 -2.50
CA CYS A 376 16.43 9.64 -1.28
C CYS A 376 17.90 9.22 -1.46
N CYS A 377 18.30 8.64 -2.59
CA CYS A 377 19.64 8.09 -2.86
C CYS A 377 20.27 8.56 -4.15
#